data_AF-A0A1Y1YW45-F1
#
_entry.id   AF-A0A1Y1YW45-F1
#
_cell.length_a   1.000
_cell.length_b   1.000
_cell.length_c   1.000
_cell.angle_alpha   90.00
_cell.angle_beta   90.00
_cell.angle_gamma   90.00
#
_symmetry.space_group_name_H-M   'P 1'
#
loop_
_entity.id
_entity.type
_entity.pdbx_description
1 polymer ?
#
loop_
_entity_poly.entity_id
_entity_poly.type
_entity_poly.pdbx_seq_one_letter_code
_entity_poly.pdbx_strand_id
1 'polypeptide(L)'
;MEESIPDTAISGTLCSSLYKLKDIDNTYGGFFIFPEISVRVEGDFRLKFKLYDITFGQATLMKCTYSDVFTVYSSKRFPGIEESTFLSRSFSDQGARIRIRRGSKMLNIS
;
A
#
# COMPACT_ATOMS: atom_id res chain seq x y z
N MET A 1 -12.61 16.03 18.60
CA MET A 1 -13.14 16.57 17.33
C MET A 1 -12.45 15.80 16.23
N GLU A 2 -13.19 15.10 15.39
CA GLU A 2 -12.65 14.42 14.21
C GLU A 2 -12.37 15.52 13.17
N GLU A 3 -11.11 15.91 13.00
CA GLU A 3 -10.75 16.91 11.99
C GLU A 3 -11.11 16.36 10.60
N SER A 4 -11.88 17.14 9.83
CA SER A 4 -12.23 16.76 8.47
C SER A 4 -10.97 16.80 7.60
N ILE A 5 -10.49 15.63 7.20
CA ILE A 5 -9.38 15.51 6.25
C ILE A 5 -9.87 16.01 4.88
N PRO A 6 -9.16 16.93 4.21
CA PRO A 6 -9.54 17.40 2.87
C PRO A 6 -9.61 16.24 1.88
N ASP A 7 -10.59 16.26 0.96
CA ASP A 7 -10.71 15.23 -0.10
C ASP A 7 -9.46 15.14 -0.99
N THR A 8 -8.68 16.21 -1.06
CA THR A 8 -7.42 16.30 -1.82
C THR A 8 -6.21 15.77 -1.06
N ALA A 9 -6.37 15.32 0.18
CA ALA A 9 -5.27 14.86 1.02
C ALA A 9 -4.64 13.55 0.53
N ILE A 10 -5.41 12.69 -0.14
CA ILE A 10 -4.98 11.39 -0.66
C ILE A 10 -5.01 11.37 -2.19
N SER A 11 -3.99 10.78 -2.81
CA SER A 11 -3.88 10.67 -4.28
C SER A 11 -3.12 9.40 -4.69
N GLY A 12 -3.20 9.06 -5.99
CA GLY A 12 -2.55 7.88 -6.56
C GLY A 12 -3.54 6.77 -6.92
N THR A 13 -3.11 5.52 -6.80
CA THR A 13 -3.91 4.33 -7.07
C THR A 13 -4.72 3.94 -5.84
N LEU A 14 -5.97 4.40 -5.77
CA LEU A 14 -6.88 4.19 -4.63
C LEU A 14 -7.83 2.99 -4.80
N CYS A 15 -7.80 2.34 -5.96
CA CYS A 15 -8.57 1.14 -6.27
C CYS A 15 -7.63 0.04 -6.75
N SER A 16 -7.90 -1.19 -6.35
CA SER A 16 -7.10 -2.36 -6.74
C SER A 16 -8.02 -3.52 -7.08
N SER A 17 -7.66 -4.26 -8.12
CA SER A 17 -8.30 -5.53 -8.48
C SER A 17 -7.64 -6.69 -7.75
N LEU A 18 -8.33 -7.84 -7.73
CA LEU A 18 -7.80 -9.06 -7.14
C LEU A 18 -6.63 -9.62 -7.98
N TYR A 19 -5.48 -9.80 -7.35
CA TYR A 19 -4.35 -10.54 -7.89
C TYR A 19 -4.34 -11.95 -7.31
N LYS A 20 -4.28 -12.96 -8.16
CA LYS A 20 -4.03 -14.35 -7.75
C LYS A 20 -2.53 -14.59 -7.73
N LEU A 21 -1.93 -14.59 -6.55
CA LEU A 21 -0.48 -14.73 -6.35
C LEU A 21 -0.20 -15.84 -5.34
N LYS A 22 1.04 -16.30 -5.32
CA LYS A 22 1.58 -17.18 -4.30
C LYS A 22 2.10 -16.37 -3.12
N ASP A 23 1.70 -16.75 -1.92
CA ASP A 23 2.22 -16.19 -0.68
C ASP A 23 3.59 -16.80 -0.31
N ILE A 24 4.15 -16.37 0.82
CA ILE A 24 5.45 -16.81 1.36
C ILE A 24 5.51 -18.31 1.67
N ASP A 25 4.36 -18.94 1.88
CA ASP A 25 4.21 -20.39 2.12
C ASP A 25 3.98 -21.19 0.82
N ASN A 26 4.11 -20.52 -0.34
CA ASN A 26 3.91 -21.08 -1.68
C ASN A 26 2.46 -21.50 -1.98
N THR A 27 1.49 -21.09 -1.14
CA THR A 27 0.06 -21.30 -1.39
C THR A 27 -0.52 -20.16 -2.21
N TYR A 28 -1.53 -20.45 -3.03
CA TYR A 28 -2.21 -19.42 -3.81
C TYR A 28 -3.24 -18.67 -2.97
N GLY A 29 -3.15 -17.35 -2.96
CA GLY A 29 -4.08 -16.44 -2.30
C GLY A 29 -4.60 -15.35 -3.23
N GLY A 30 -5.59 -14.61 -2.72
CA GLY A 30 -6.15 -13.43 -3.37
C GLY A 30 -5.66 -12.16 -2.69
N PHE A 31 -4.96 -11.29 -3.42
CA PHE A 31 -4.32 -10.11 -2.87
C PHE A 31 -4.79 -8.83 -3.57
N PHE A 32 -5.02 -7.77 -2.80
CA PHE A 32 -5.28 -6.43 -3.32
C PHE A 32 -4.06 -5.57 -3.02
N ILE A 33 -3.42 -5.05 -4.07
CA ILE A 33 -2.12 -4.37 -3.96
C ILE A 33 -2.30 -2.91 -4.33
N PHE A 34 -1.81 -2.02 -3.46
CA PHE A 34 -1.87 -0.57 -3.63
C PHE A 34 -0.44 -0.01 -3.70
N PRO A 35 0.22 -0.05 -4.88
CA PRO A 35 1.65 0.25 -4.98
C PRO A 35 1.96 1.75 -4.87
N GLU A 36 0.96 2.61 -5.06
CA GLU A 36 1.13 4.06 -5.16
C GLU A 36 -0.01 4.78 -4.44
N ILE A 37 0.11 4.94 -3.13
CA ILE A 37 -0.74 5.84 -2.33
C ILE A 37 0.13 6.97 -1.84
N SER A 38 -0.33 8.21 -2.00
CA SER A 38 0.33 9.40 -1.50
C SER A 38 -0.62 10.20 -0.63
N VAL A 39 -0.18 10.55 0.58
CA VAL A 39 -0.88 11.45 1.50
C VAL A 39 -0.07 12.74 1.62
N ARG A 40 -0.73 13.89 1.49
CA ARG A 40 -0.09 15.21 1.39
C ARG A 40 -0.15 16.04 2.67
N VAL A 41 -0.89 15.56 3.66
CA VAL A 41 -1.11 16.24 4.94
C VAL A 41 -0.33 15.49 6.02
N GLU A 42 0.49 16.21 6.79
CA GLU A 42 1.23 15.65 7.91
C GLU A 42 0.27 15.17 9.02
N GLY A 43 0.62 14.08 9.69
CA GLY A 43 -0.17 13.53 10.79
C GLY A 43 -0.15 12.01 10.84
N ASP A 44 -0.90 11.47 11.79
CA ASP A 44 -1.07 10.04 11.99
C ASP A 44 -2.41 9.58 11.44
N PHE A 45 -2.39 8.59 10.56
CA PHE A 45 -3.55 8.15 9.81
C PHE A 45 -3.69 6.63 9.79
N ARG A 46 -4.88 6.17 9.41
CA ARG A 46 -5.15 4.78 9.05
C ARG A 46 -5.81 4.75 7.68
N LEU A 47 -5.45 3.78 6.85
CA LEU A 47 -6.14 3.51 5.59
C LEU A 47 -7.37 2.64 5.88
N LYS A 48 -8.54 3.04 5.36
CA LYS A 48 -9.74 2.19 5.35
C LYS A 48 -9.86 1.49 4.01
N PHE A 49 -9.71 0.17 4.01
CA PHE A 49 -9.92 -0.66 2.83
C PHE A 49 -11.38 -1.10 2.77
N LYS A 50 -11.99 -0.96 1.60
CA LYS A 50 -13.37 -1.38 1.31
C LYS A 50 -13.33 -2.41 0.20
N LEU A 51 -13.82 -3.61 0.47
CA LEU A 51 -13.96 -4.67 -0.52
C LEU A 51 -15.34 -4.57 -1.17
N TYR A 52 -15.34 -4.46 -2.49
CA TYR A 52 -16.56 -4.45 -3.28
C TYR A 52 -16.63 -5.71 -4.14
N ASP A 53 -17.82 -6.29 -4.22
CA ASP A 53 -18.18 -7.27 -5.25
C ASP A 53 -18.91 -6.54 -6.38
N ILE A 54 -18.48 -6.75 -7.61
CA ILE A 54 -19.04 -6.09 -8.80
C ILE A 54 -19.76 -7.15 -9.63
N THR A 55 -21.07 -7.16 -9.52
CA THR A 55 -21.94 -8.10 -10.26
C THR A 55 -23.01 -7.32 -11.01
N PHE A 56 -23.25 -7.68 -12.27
CA PHE A 56 -24.26 -7.02 -13.13
C PHE A 56 -24.15 -5.49 -13.19
N GLY A 57 -22.93 -4.95 -13.13
CA GLY A 57 -22.68 -3.51 -13.15
C GLY A 57 -22.97 -2.78 -11.83
N GLN A 58 -23.32 -3.50 -10.75
CA GLN A 58 -23.52 -2.94 -9.42
C GLN A 58 -22.37 -3.30 -8.50
N ALA A 59 -21.90 -2.32 -7.72
CA ALA A 59 -20.85 -2.51 -6.73
C ALA A 59 -21.46 -2.62 -5.33
N THR A 60 -21.41 -3.82 -4.74
CA THR A 60 -21.89 -4.09 -3.39
C THR A 60 -20.72 -4.10 -2.41
N LEU A 61 -20.81 -3.30 -1.36
CA LEU A 61 -19.80 -3.31 -0.29
C LEU A 61 -19.92 -4.62 0.51
N MET A 62 -18.85 -5.41 0.50
CA MET A 62 -18.80 -6.71 1.18
C MET A 62 -18.22 -6.59 2.58
N LYS A 63 -17.08 -5.89 2.71
CA LYS A 63 -16.36 -5.78 3.97
C LYS A 63 -15.49 -4.53 4.02
N CYS A 64 -15.22 -4.06 5.23
CA CYS A 64 -14.26 -2.99 5.51
C CYS A 64 -13.21 -3.49 6.51
N THR A 65 -11.98 -3.00 6.37
CA THR A 65 -10.94 -3.13 7.39
C THR A 65 -10.07 -1.88 7.43
N TYR A 66 -9.29 -1.71 8.50
CA TYR A 66 -8.38 -0.60 8.66
C TYR A 66 -6.93 -1.11 8.75
N SER A 67 -5.99 -0.37 8.17
CA SER A 67 -4.56 -0.61 8.42
C SER A 67 -4.19 -0.32 9.88
N ASP A 68 -2.96 -0.62 10.26
CA ASP A 68 -2.33 0.00 11.41
C ASP A 68 -2.14 1.51 11.19
N VAL A 69 -1.82 2.23 12.27
CA VAL A 69 -1.51 3.67 12.21
C VAL A 69 -0.17 3.87 11.49
N PHE A 70 -0.11 4.84 10.60
CA PHE A 70 1.13 5.29 9.96
C PHE A 70 1.25 6.80 10.02
N THR A 71 2.49 7.29 10.05
CA THR A 71 2.81 8.73 10.16
C THR A 71 3.21 9.29 8.80
N VAL A 72 2.59 10.41 8.42
CA VAL A 72 3.00 11.25 7.29
C VAL A 72 3.91 12.35 7.82
N TYR A 73 5.18 12.26 7.47
CA TYR A 73 6.22 13.16 7.97
C TYR A 73 6.36 14.42 7.13
N SER A 74 6.79 15.51 7.78
CA SER A 74 7.36 16.66 7.07
C SER A 74 8.64 16.25 6.34
N SER A 75 9.02 17.01 5.30
CA SER A 75 10.29 16.78 4.60
C SER A 75 11.52 16.83 5.52
N LYS A 76 11.46 17.57 6.64
CA LYS A 76 12.55 17.68 7.62
C LYS A 76 12.61 16.50 8.60
N ARG A 77 11.48 15.85 8.87
CA ARG A 77 11.34 14.75 9.84
C ARG A 77 11.27 13.38 9.17
N PHE A 78 11.26 13.34 7.84
CA PHE A 78 11.12 12.11 7.09
C PHE A 78 12.32 11.17 7.33
N PRO A 79 12.09 9.94 7.85
CA PRO A 79 13.17 9.02 8.22
C PRO A 79 13.88 8.39 7.01
N GLY A 80 13.40 8.65 5.80
CA GLY A 80 13.88 8.04 4.58
C GLY A 80 12.92 6.98 4.04
N ILE A 81 13.24 6.48 2.85
CA ILE A 81 12.46 5.43 2.18
C ILE A 81 13.13 4.09 2.48
N GLU A 82 12.37 3.16 3.03
CA GLU A 82 12.82 1.78 3.24
C GLU A 82 12.99 1.03 1.91
N GLU A 83 13.83 0.00 1.93
CA GLU A 83 13.88 -0.93 0.81
C GLU A 83 12.60 -1.76 0.70
N SER A 84 12.32 -2.30 -0.49
CA SER A 84 11.14 -3.15 -0.65
C SER A 84 11.21 -4.36 0.29
N THR A 85 10.08 -4.83 0.80
CA THR A 85 10.04 -6.05 1.60
C THR A 85 10.21 -7.29 0.71
N PHE A 86 10.45 -8.46 1.32
CA PHE A 86 10.45 -9.72 0.60
C PHE A 86 9.13 -9.97 -0.12
N LEU A 87 8.00 -9.70 0.54
CA LEU A 87 6.66 -9.89 -0.02
C LEU A 87 6.44 -8.99 -1.25
N SER A 88 6.84 -7.71 -1.17
CA SER A 88 6.75 -6.78 -2.31
C SER A 88 7.56 -7.26 -3.51
N ARG A 89 8.78 -7.76 -3.29
CA ARG A 89 9.63 -8.34 -4.35
C ARG A 89 8.99 -9.59 -4.96
N SER A 90 8.57 -10.54 -4.13
CA SER A 90 7.91 -11.78 -4.58
C SER A 90 6.67 -11.50 -5.42
N PHE A 91 5.81 -10.56 -4.98
CA PHE A 91 4.62 -10.19 -5.76
C PHE A 91 4.99 -9.49 -7.08
N SER A 92 6.05 -8.67 -7.10
CA SER A 92 6.55 -8.07 -8.34
C SER A 92 7.07 -9.11 -9.32
N ASP A 93 7.82 -10.10 -8.84
CA ASP A 93 8.35 -11.20 -9.68
C ASP A 93 7.23 -12.06 -10.26
N GLN A 94 6.06 -12.10 -9.59
CA GLN A 94 4.84 -12.75 -10.06
C GLN A 94 3.96 -11.85 -10.96
N GLY A 95 4.42 -10.66 -11.32
CA GLY A 95 3.77 -9.77 -12.29
C GLY A 95 2.91 -8.65 -11.69
N ALA A 96 2.88 -8.49 -10.35
CA ALA A 96 2.27 -7.31 -9.75
C ALA A 96 3.10 -6.06 -10.08
N ARG A 97 2.47 -4.96 -10.49
CA ARG A 97 3.14 -3.71 -10.85
C ARG A 97 3.58 -2.92 -9.62
N ILE A 98 4.55 -3.45 -8.87
CA ILE A 98 5.11 -2.84 -7.66
C ILE A 98 6.49 -2.26 -7.99
N ARG A 99 6.74 -1.00 -7.62
CA ARG A 99 8.07 -0.40 -7.78
C ARG A 99 9.03 -0.98 -6.75
N ILE A 100 10.00 -1.78 -7.21
CA ILE A 100 11.03 -2.34 -6.33
C ILE A 100 12.18 -1.37 -6.10
N ARG A 101 12.49 -1.13 -4.83
CA ARG A 101 13.63 -0.34 -4.35
C ARG A 101 14.63 -1.29 -3.71
N ARG A 102 15.88 -1.23 -4.14
CA ARG A 102 16.99 -1.97 -3.54
C ARG A 102 17.62 -1.10 -2.45
N GLY A 103 17.90 -1.65 -1.27
CA GLY A 103 18.62 -0.93 -0.22
C GLY A 103 19.99 -0.46 -0.70
N SER A 104 20.42 0.71 -0.22
CA SER A 104 21.79 1.16 -0.38
C SER A 104 22.69 0.16 0.34
N LYS A 105 23.44 -0.66 -0.39
CA LYS A 105 24.59 -1.35 0.19
C LYS A 105 25.50 -0.25 0.73
N MET A 106 25.57 -0.05 2.04
CA MET A 106 26.70 0.67 2.62
C MET A 106 27.95 -0.06 2.11
N LEU A 107 28.79 0.66 1.35
CA LEU A 107 30.09 0.18 0.94
C LEU A 107 30.84 -0.17 2.23
N ASN A 108 31.07 -1.46 2.46
CA ASN A 108 32.07 -1.88 3.43
C ASN A 108 33.41 -1.39 2.89
N ILE A 109 33.87 -0.27 3.43
CA ILE A 109 35.25 0.18 3.25
C ILE A 109 36.07 -0.77 4.13
N SER A 110 36.79 -1.67 3.46
CA SER A 110 37.81 -2.58 4.02
C SER A 110 38.98 -1.81 4.61
#